data_AF-A0A818BY03-F1
#
_entry.id   AF-A0A818BY03-F1
#
_cell.length_a   1.000
_cell.length_b   1.000
_cell.length_c   1.000
_cell.angle_alpha   90.00
_cell.angle_beta   90.00
_cell.angle_gamma   90.00
#
_symmetry.space_group_name_H-M   'P 1'
#
loop_
_entity.id
_entity.type
_entity.pdbx_description
1 polymer ?
#
loop_
_entity_poly.entity_id
_entity_poly.type
_entity_poly.pdbx_seq_one_letter_code
_entity_poly.pdbx_strand_id
1 'polypeptide(L)'
;MFSRDNPNVNKTVDKMINDAMKKVNAELLNIGTCNLHVIHNGFRAGMDSVTKIKLCLTGTRWVLLGKLIDRVLKQYHMFREYFLVYLPSKQQKQIQSNSCYDNIKEVLMSNISKIRLNFILFLCQSIFDRFLTWFQKEGPLVHLLYDELCDLYRTVLLYFLSPEKQLTTKKLQIGRRGSTSTFSGHIRIRSCDIVSRRQIDISCIVDNLKKHLPLKNTFLKDLHVLDPVSRTKQDSADTMIRVGRAIPKLLSNAEIDRIRHEFMMYAAETIDQSWYIKNKYHDSDDNNHTEYQQIDYYWNKTLSLTTSFGLPKYPTLSKVVKNIFIISHGNSDVERGFSINEHIVTENRTLLSLSSINGLRSTWDAIKFYGVGSPHRVPIKIDMIRAVQKSKSVYNQEQLSLKSLADREKEQSEKHQRTNEEVKKLIDRENQLLSKQKGLHDKQKKAQLLVDEGRQRLDNALKKADIIDAQAANALIGAGDEQVKLISDKLFKITDELLKIQSKRKNVLSHVQNKKQKMTTTSE
;
A
#
# COMPACT_ATOMS: atom_id res chain seq x y z
N MET A 1 9.67 5.13 -5.53
CA MET A 1 8.89 4.98 -4.27
C MET A 1 7.48 5.40 -4.54
N PHE A 2 6.52 4.56 -4.17
CA PHE A 2 5.13 4.98 -4.07
C PHE A 2 4.93 5.71 -2.73
N SER A 3 4.43 6.94 -2.77
CA SER A 3 3.99 7.67 -1.58
C SER A 3 2.75 6.97 -1.00
N ARG A 4 2.78 6.43 0.23
CA ARG A 4 1.67 5.60 0.78
C ARG A 4 1.73 5.43 2.31
N ASP A 5 0.55 5.36 2.94
CA ASP A 5 0.34 5.38 4.40
C ASP A 5 0.88 4.16 5.17
N ASN A 6 0.71 2.91 4.71
CA ASN A 6 1.09 1.71 5.49
C ASN A 6 2.38 1.02 4.99
N PRO A 7 3.48 0.98 5.79
CA PRO A 7 4.77 0.40 5.38
C PRO A 7 4.74 -1.08 4.94
N ASN A 8 3.83 -1.89 5.48
CA ASN A 8 3.78 -3.33 5.19
C ASN A 8 2.99 -3.62 3.91
N VAL A 9 1.86 -2.95 3.71
CA VAL A 9 1.12 -3.00 2.44
C VAL A 9 2.02 -2.49 1.30
N ASN A 10 2.84 -1.49 1.57
CA ASN A 10 3.77 -0.91 0.61
C ASN A 10 4.81 -1.90 0.10
N LYS A 11 5.41 -2.69 0.99
CA LYS A 11 6.41 -3.70 0.60
C LYS A 11 5.81 -4.78 -0.30
N THR A 12 4.57 -5.18 -0.03
CA THR A 12 3.87 -6.18 -0.84
C THR A 12 3.57 -5.64 -2.24
N VAL A 13 2.99 -4.44 -2.36
CA VAL A 13 2.68 -3.84 -3.67
C VAL A 13 3.95 -3.55 -4.47
N ASP A 14 4.99 -3.00 -3.81
CA ASP A 14 6.28 -2.73 -4.46
C ASP A 14 6.92 -4.02 -4.98
N LYS A 15 6.86 -5.11 -4.20
CA LYS A 15 7.30 -6.45 -4.63
C LYS A 15 6.48 -6.96 -5.82
N MET A 16 5.15 -6.89 -5.77
CA MET A 16 4.29 -7.34 -6.88
C MET A 16 4.59 -6.60 -8.17
N ILE A 17 4.74 -5.27 -8.12
CA ILE A 17 5.05 -4.46 -9.30
C ILE A 17 6.47 -4.75 -9.77
N ASN A 18 7.46 -4.87 -8.87
CA ASN A 18 8.82 -5.20 -9.25
C ASN A 18 8.89 -6.59 -9.90
N ASP A 19 8.17 -7.57 -9.38
CA ASP A 19 8.08 -8.92 -9.96
C ASP A 19 7.44 -8.89 -11.35
N ALA A 20 6.42 -8.04 -11.57
CA ALA A 20 5.86 -7.80 -12.90
C ALA A 20 6.85 -7.09 -13.85
N MET A 21 7.59 -6.09 -13.35
CA MET A 21 8.60 -5.38 -14.14
C MET A 21 9.77 -6.29 -14.54
N LYS A 22 10.16 -7.22 -13.67
CA LYS A 22 11.19 -8.22 -13.97
C LYS A 22 10.80 -9.11 -15.15
N LYS A 23 9.52 -9.39 -15.35
CA LYS A 23 9.03 -10.12 -16.54
C LYS A 23 9.29 -9.38 -17.86
N VAL A 24 9.43 -8.05 -17.82
CA VAL A 24 9.77 -7.22 -18.99
C VAL A 24 11.22 -6.73 -18.96
N ASN A 25 12.10 -7.46 -18.25
CA ASN A 25 13.52 -7.13 -18.08
C ASN A 25 13.74 -5.68 -17.61
N ALA A 26 12.98 -5.27 -16.59
CA ALA A 26 13.10 -3.99 -15.91
C ALA A 26 13.00 -4.19 -14.41
N GLU A 27 13.51 -3.23 -13.63
CA GLU A 27 13.38 -3.24 -12.18
C GLU A 27 12.90 -1.86 -11.71
N LEU A 28 12.29 -1.82 -10.53
CA LEU A 28 11.95 -0.57 -9.87
C LEU A 28 13.20 0.05 -9.25
N LEU A 29 13.32 1.36 -9.38
CA LEU A 29 14.34 2.14 -8.68
C LEU A 29 14.12 2.06 -7.16
N ASN A 30 15.04 1.40 -6.47
CA ASN A 30 14.98 1.24 -5.02
C ASN A 30 15.55 2.47 -4.30
N ILE A 31 14.65 3.27 -3.72
CA ILE A 31 15.01 4.42 -2.87
C ILE A 31 14.69 4.19 -1.39
N GLY A 32 14.36 2.95 -1.01
CA GLY A 32 13.94 2.58 0.34
C GLY A 32 12.45 2.82 0.62
N THR A 33 12.08 2.65 1.89
CA THR A 33 10.73 2.92 2.40
C THR A 33 10.59 4.36 2.88
N CYS A 34 9.37 4.81 3.18
CA CYS A 34 9.12 6.15 3.71
C CYS A 34 10.02 6.46 4.93
N ASN A 35 10.87 7.46 4.80
CA ASN A 35 11.82 7.85 5.83
C ASN A 35 11.14 8.44 7.06
N LEU A 36 10.00 9.13 6.90
CA LEU A 36 9.21 9.66 8.01
C LEU A 36 8.73 8.52 8.94
N HIS A 37 8.32 7.39 8.36
CA HIS A 37 7.92 6.20 9.12
C HIS A 37 9.09 5.55 9.85
N VAL A 38 10.29 5.52 9.25
CA VAL A 38 11.50 4.99 9.90
C VAL A 38 11.86 5.83 11.13
N ILE A 39 11.84 7.15 10.97
CA ILE A 39 12.10 8.11 12.05
C ILE A 39 11.07 7.97 13.16
N HIS A 40 9.78 7.92 12.79
CA HIS A 40 8.68 7.70 13.70
C HIS A 40 8.83 6.40 14.50
N ASN A 41 9.10 5.28 13.84
CA ASN A 41 9.22 3.99 14.52
C ASN A 41 10.45 3.95 15.43
N GLY A 42 11.56 4.57 15.00
CA GLY A 42 12.76 4.69 15.84
C GLY A 42 12.45 5.48 17.10
N PHE A 43 11.81 6.62 16.95
CA PHE A 43 11.42 7.46 18.08
C PHE A 43 10.42 6.79 19.02
N ARG A 44 9.42 6.09 18.48
CA ARG A 44 8.46 5.30 19.28
C ARG A 44 9.18 4.22 20.10
N ALA A 45 10.10 3.48 19.50
CA ALA A 45 10.90 2.48 20.21
C ALA A 45 11.71 3.11 21.36
N GLY A 46 12.22 4.34 21.15
CA GLY A 46 12.82 5.14 22.22
C GLY A 46 11.84 5.54 23.30
N MET A 47 10.66 6.06 22.97
CA MET A 47 9.69 6.43 24.00
C MET A 47 9.21 5.23 24.83
N ASP A 48 8.96 4.09 24.19
CA ASP A 48 8.54 2.87 24.88
C ASP A 48 9.64 2.38 25.86
N SER A 49 10.93 2.63 25.58
CA SER A 49 12.03 2.33 26.53
C SER A 49 12.13 3.36 27.66
N VAL A 50 11.76 4.61 27.39
CA VAL A 50 11.93 5.73 28.33
C VAL A 50 10.73 5.92 29.26
N THR A 51 9.51 5.59 28.84
CA THR A 51 8.30 5.92 29.60
C THR A 51 7.20 4.87 29.44
N LYS A 52 6.56 4.49 30.56
CA LYS A 52 5.34 3.67 30.58
C LYS A 52 4.07 4.46 30.20
N ILE A 53 4.16 5.78 30.03
CA ILE A 53 3.03 6.61 29.62
C ILE A 53 2.65 6.22 28.19
N LYS A 54 1.55 5.48 28.05
CA LYS A 54 0.87 5.29 26.76
C LYS A 54 0.21 6.60 26.36
N LEU A 55 0.99 7.54 25.83
CA LEU A 55 0.43 8.63 25.05
C LEU A 55 -0.22 7.97 23.83
N CYS A 56 -1.54 8.12 23.69
CA CYS A 56 -2.30 7.51 22.60
C CYS A 56 -1.96 8.24 21.31
N LEU A 57 -0.86 7.80 20.70
CA LEU A 57 -0.30 8.45 19.52
C LEU A 57 -0.89 7.80 18.30
N THR A 58 -1.76 8.55 17.62
CA THR A 58 -2.18 8.21 16.27
C THR A 58 -0.95 8.25 15.38
N GLY A 59 -0.75 7.22 14.56
CA GLY A 59 0.50 6.96 13.81
C GLY A 59 0.95 8.08 12.87
N THR A 60 0.14 9.12 12.66
CA THR A 60 0.31 10.16 11.64
C THR A 60 0.42 11.59 12.18
N ARG A 61 0.29 11.83 13.50
CA ARG A 61 0.18 13.21 14.06
C ARG A 61 1.32 13.63 15.00
N TRP A 62 2.54 13.23 14.70
CA TRP A 62 3.69 13.40 15.60
C TRP A 62 4.26 14.81 15.70
N VAL A 63 4.06 15.65 14.69
CA VAL A 63 4.31 17.11 14.79
C VAL A 63 3.46 17.73 15.93
N LEU A 64 2.35 17.08 16.30
CA LEU A 64 1.54 17.49 17.45
C LEU A 64 2.01 16.90 18.78
N LEU A 65 2.88 15.88 18.79
CA LEU A 65 3.36 15.28 20.05
C LEU A 65 4.19 16.29 20.86
N GLY A 66 5.12 16.99 20.21
CA GLY A 66 5.88 18.06 20.88
C GLY A 66 4.93 19.10 21.50
N LYS A 67 3.93 19.55 20.73
CA LYS A 67 2.91 20.50 21.21
C LYS A 67 2.04 19.95 22.34
N LEU A 68 1.70 18.66 22.30
CA LEU A 68 0.94 17.97 23.33
C LEU A 68 1.75 17.88 24.63
N ILE A 69 2.99 17.42 24.55
CA ILE A 69 3.87 17.30 25.71
C ILE A 69 4.14 18.67 26.32
N ASP A 70 4.40 19.69 25.50
CA ASP A 70 4.57 21.08 25.96
C ASP A 70 3.33 21.55 26.76
N ARG A 71 2.13 21.29 26.25
CA ARG A 71 0.87 21.61 26.96
C ARG A 71 0.75 20.83 28.27
N VAL A 72 1.05 19.54 28.26
CA VAL A 72 1.03 18.69 29.47
C VAL A 72 2.03 19.21 30.51
N LEU A 73 3.22 19.61 30.09
CA LEU A 73 4.26 20.14 30.98
C LEU A 73 3.87 21.51 31.56
N LYS A 74 3.26 22.40 30.77
CA LYS A 74 2.72 23.68 31.24
C LYS A 74 1.63 23.50 32.30
N GLN A 75 0.80 22.48 32.14
CA GLN A 75 -0.31 22.17 33.05
C GLN A 75 0.02 21.09 34.10
N TYR A 76 1.30 20.69 34.21
CA TYR A 76 1.69 19.53 35.02
C TYR A 76 1.29 19.64 36.50
N HIS A 77 1.34 20.85 37.06
CA HIS A 77 0.93 21.10 38.45
C HIS A 77 -0.58 20.90 38.63
N MET A 78 -1.41 21.42 37.71
CA MET A 78 -2.86 21.22 37.70
C MET A 78 -3.22 19.75 37.58
N PHE A 79 -2.50 18.99 36.74
CA PHE A 79 -2.72 17.54 36.65
C PHE A 79 -2.39 16.83 37.96
N ARG A 80 -1.29 17.19 38.64
CA ARG A 80 -0.98 16.61 39.96
C ARG A 80 -2.07 16.95 40.97
N GLU A 81 -2.53 18.18 41.04
CA GLU A 81 -3.58 18.60 41.96
C GLU A 81 -4.91 17.90 41.66
N TYR A 82 -5.32 17.85 40.40
CA TYR A 82 -6.56 17.20 39.99
C TYR A 82 -6.55 15.69 40.26
N PHE A 83 -5.51 14.98 39.81
CA PHE A 83 -5.45 13.52 39.92
C PHE A 83 -5.01 13.00 41.29
N LEU A 84 -4.20 13.75 42.05
CA LEU A 84 -3.68 13.30 43.35
C LEU A 84 -4.46 13.86 44.53
N VAL A 85 -5.21 14.96 44.36
CA VAL A 85 -5.96 15.62 45.44
C VAL A 85 -7.46 15.63 45.14
N TYR A 86 -7.90 16.31 44.09
CA TYR A 86 -9.32 16.52 43.82
C TYR A 86 -10.11 15.22 43.59
N LEU A 87 -9.62 14.35 42.68
CA LEU A 87 -10.29 13.10 42.33
C LEU A 87 -10.42 12.15 43.54
N PRO A 88 -9.34 11.88 44.31
CA PRO A 88 -9.42 11.13 45.57
C PRO A 88 -10.37 11.71 46.62
N SER A 89 -10.53 13.04 46.66
CA SER A 89 -11.37 13.70 47.66
C SER A 89 -12.85 13.79 47.26
N LYS A 90 -13.17 13.93 45.98
CA LYS A 90 -14.55 14.24 45.51
C LYS A 90 -15.21 13.17 44.64
N GLN A 91 -14.44 12.26 44.03
CA GLN A 91 -14.96 11.31 43.02
C GLN A 91 -14.44 9.87 43.21
N GLN A 92 -14.37 9.39 44.45
CA GLN A 92 -13.86 8.05 44.81
C GLN A 92 -14.52 6.88 44.06
N LYS A 93 -15.83 6.99 43.76
CA LYS A 93 -16.57 5.97 43.00
C LYS A 93 -16.08 5.80 41.55
N GLN A 94 -15.51 6.84 40.93
CA GLN A 94 -14.98 6.78 39.56
C GLN A 94 -13.55 6.21 39.49
N ILE A 95 -12.85 6.19 40.63
CA ILE A 95 -11.48 5.70 40.76
C ILE A 95 -11.43 4.19 41.01
N GLN A 96 -12.41 3.63 41.71
CA GLN A 96 -12.41 2.22 42.10
C GLN A 96 -12.17 1.31 40.91
N SER A 97 -11.10 0.52 41.00
CA SER A 97 -10.69 -0.47 39.99
C SER A 97 -10.38 0.09 38.60
N ASN A 98 -10.01 1.37 38.49
CA ASN A 98 -9.64 1.99 37.21
C ASN A 98 -8.13 1.93 36.96
N SER A 99 -7.69 0.95 36.18
CA SER A 99 -6.28 0.76 35.82
C SER A 99 -5.65 1.96 35.09
N CYS A 100 -6.45 2.76 34.37
CA CYS A 100 -5.95 3.97 33.71
C CYS A 100 -5.60 5.05 34.75
N TYR A 101 -6.43 5.22 35.77
CA TYR A 101 -6.16 6.14 36.87
C TYR A 101 -4.91 5.73 37.65
N ASP A 102 -4.74 4.43 37.96
CA ASP A 102 -3.56 3.94 38.68
C ASP A 102 -2.26 4.21 37.92
N ASN A 103 -2.28 4.01 36.60
CA ASN A 103 -1.14 4.34 35.74
C ASN A 103 -0.82 5.85 35.74
N ILE A 104 -1.84 6.72 35.64
CA ILE A 104 -1.66 8.18 35.68
C ILE A 104 -1.12 8.61 37.04
N LYS A 105 -1.63 8.03 38.12
CA LYS A 105 -1.18 8.28 39.49
C LYS A 105 0.28 7.89 39.69
N GLU A 106 0.70 6.68 39.27
CA GLU A 106 2.10 6.23 39.33
C GLU A 106 3.02 7.20 38.58
N VAL A 107 2.60 7.64 37.38
CA VAL A 107 3.35 8.58 36.54
C VAL A 107 3.52 9.94 37.22
N LEU A 108 2.43 10.52 37.74
CA LEU A 108 2.43 11.86 38.36
C LEU A 108 3.12 11.90 39.73
N MET A 109 3.18 10.76 40.43
CA MET A 109 3.91 10.59 41.69
C MET A 109 5.42 10.44 41.47
N SER A 110 5.84 9.92 40.31
CA SER A 110 7.26 9.75 39.99
C SER A 110 7.94 11.06 39.62
N ASN A 111 9.00 11.40 40.36
CA ASN A 111 9.85 12.57 40.08
C ASN A 111 10.61 12.45 38.74
N ILE A 112 10.76 11.24 38.22
CA ILE A 112 11.48 10.96 36.97
C ILE A 112 10.58 11.17 35.75
N SER A 113 9.25 10.99 35.88
CA SER A 113 8.31 11.13 34.76
C SER A 113 8.32 12.51 34.12
N LYS A 114 8.36 13.58 34.93
CA LYS A 114 8.46 14.95 34.43
C LYS A 114 9.76 15.17 33.66
N ILE A 115 10.87 14.61 34.14
CA ILE A 115 12.19 14.68 33.48
C ILE A 115 12.13 13.97 32.12
N ARG A 116 11.54 12.77 32.08
CA ARG A 116 11.34 11.99 30.84
C ARG A 116 10.50 12.76 29.82
N LEU A 117 9.41 13.40 30.24
CA LEU A 117 8.58 14.23 29.36
C LEU A 117 9.35 15.45 28.81
N ASN A 118 10.12 16.15 29.64
CA ASN A 118 10.96 17.26 29.17
C ASN A 118 12.03 16.78 28.17
N PHE A 119 12.61 15.61 28.43
CA PHE A 119 13.59 15.03 27.53
C PHE A 119 12.96 14.64 26.18
N ILE A 120 11.77 14.05 26.17
CA ILE A 120 11.04 13.74 24.93
C ILE A 120 10.68 15.03 24.18
N LEU A 121 10.23 16.06 24.88
CA LEU A 121 9.96 17.38 24.29
C LEU A 121 11.22 17.95 23.61
N PHE A 122 12.37 17.85 24.27
CA PHE A 122 13.65 18.24 23.70
C PHE A 122 13.98 17.49 22.42
N LEU A 123 13.79 16.16 22.39
CA LEU A 123 14.02 15.36 21.18
C LEU A 123 13.08 15.76 20.04
N CYS A 124 11.79 15.97 20.31
CA CYS A 124 10.84 16.45 19.31
C CYS A 124 11.31 17.79 18.72
N GLN A 125 11.51 18.79 19.57
CA GLN A 125 11.79 20.16 19.12
C GLN A 125 13.19 20.34 18.51
N SER A 126 14.19 19.67 19.06
CA SER A 126 15.60 19.93 18.71
C SER A 126 16.13 19.00 17.63
N ILE A 127 15.53 17.82 17.44
CA ILE A 127 16.04 16.80 16.52
C ILE A 127 15.06 16.56 15.37
N PHE A 128 13.80 16.26 15.68
CA PHE A 128 12.86 15.73 14.68
C PHE A 128 12.03 16.81 13.98
N ASP A 129 11.62 17.88 14.67
CA ASP A 129 10.72 18.90 14.13
C ASP A 129 11.28 19.56 12.86
N ARG A 130 12.59 19.83 12.82
CA ARG A 130 13.24 20.39 11.61
C ARG A 130 13.06 19.46 10.41
N PHE A 131 13.42 18.19 10.55
CA PHE A 131 13.33 17.20 9.46
C PHE A 131 11.87 17.00 9.04
N LEU A 132 10.96 16.78 10.00
CA LEU A 132 9.55 16.54 9.73
C LEU A 132 8.89 17.74 9.03
N THR A 133 9.13 18.95 9.50
CA THR A 133 8.55 20.17 8.90
C THR A 133 9.08 20.40 7.49
N TRP A 134 10.34 20.07 7.22
CA TRP A 134 10.93 20.30 5.91
C TRP A 134 10.36 19.36 4.85
N PHE A 135 10.34 18.05 5.14
CA PHE A 135 9.85 17.02 4.20
C PHE A 135 8.32 16.86 4.19
N GLN A 136 7.59 17.74 4.89
CA GLN A 136 6.13 17.91 4.76
C GLN A 136 5.72 18.97 3.72
N LYS A 137 6.67 19.77 3.20
CA LYS A 137 6.40 20.80 2.18
C LYS A 137 5.97 20.19 0.84
N GLU A 138 5.29 20.98 0.00
CA GLU A 138 4.75 20.50 -1.28
C GLU A 138 5.79 20.37 -2.41
N GLY A 139 6.92 21.08 -2.33
CA GLY A 139 7.92 21.13 -3.39
C GLY A 139 8.87 19.92 -3.42
N PRO A 140 9.56 19.65 -4.55
CA PRO A 140 10.49 18.53 -4.63
C PRO A 140 11.72 18.76 -3.76
N LEU A 141 11.94 17.90 -2.77
CA LEU A 141 13.08 17.98 -1.83
C LEU A 141 14.02 16.78 -1.91
N VAL A 142 13.88 15.94 -2.95
CA VAL A 142 14.64 14.69 -3.08
C VAL A 142 16.16 14.91 -3.15
N HIS A 143 16.60 16.06 -3.68
CA HIS A 143 18.01 16.46 -3.75
C HIS A 143 18.65 16.70 -2.37
N LEU A 144 17.88 17.06 -1.35
CA LEU A 144 18.34 17.27 0.03
C LEU A 144 18.14 16.05 0.93
N LEU A 145 17.36 15.06 0.46
CA LEU A 145 16.89 13.96 1.29
C LEU A 145 18.02 13.17 1.93
N TYR A 146 19.04 12.80 1.15
CA TYR A 146 20.15 12.00 1.66
C TYR A 146 20.97 12.76 2.72
N ASP A 147 21.33 14.01 2.42
CA ASP A 147 22.14 14.84 3.32
C ASP A 147 21.40 15.11 4.64
N GLU A 148 20.10 15.40 4.59
CA GLU A 148 19.28 15.60 5.77
C GLU A 148 19.08 14.32 6.60
N LEU A 149 19.01 13.15 5.96
CA LEU A 149 19.00 11.86 6.67
C LEU A 149 20.33 11.60 7.38
N CYS A 150 21.45 11.87 6.73
CA CYS A 150 22.77 11.76 7.32
C CYS A 150 22.93 12.73 8.49
N ASP A 151 22.50 13.98 8.34
CA ASP A 151 22.58 14.98 9.40
C ASP A 151 21.65 14.67 10.56
N LEU A 152 20.44 14.15 10.31
CA LEU A 152 19.55 13.67 11.36
C LEU A 152 20.21 12.54 12.16
N TYR A 153 20.71 11.52 11.48
CA TYR A 153 21.39 10.39 12.12
C TYR A 153 22.63 10.84 12.90
N ARG A 154 23.44 11.74 12.34
CA ARG A 154 24.60 12.33 13.02
C ARG A 154 24.20 13.15 14.24
N THR A 155 23.16 13.94 14.14
CA THR A 155 22.66 14.77 15.25
C THR A 155 22.22 13.90 16.41
N VAL A 156 21.42 12.86 16.13
CA VAL A 156 21.06 11.82 17.10
C VAL A 156 22.34 11.25 17.73
N LEU A 157 23.29 10.74 16.95
CA LEU A 157 24.54 10.20 17.48
C LEU A 157 25.31 11.19 18.38
N LEU A 158 25.47 12.44 17.97
CA LEU A 158 26.25 13.45 18.70
C LEU A 158 25.63 13.82 20.05
N TYR A 159 24.30 13.84 20.16
CA TYR A 159 23.62 14.08 21.43
C TYR A 159 23.80 12.92 22.43
N PHE A 160 24.15 11.72 21.95
CA PHE A 160 24.21 10.49 22.77
C PHE A 160 25.61 9.90 22.96
N LEU A 161 26.62 10.37 22.23
CA LEU A 161 28.02 10.01 22.48
C LEU A 161 28.59 10.82 23.66
N SER A 162 29.23 10.14 24.62
CA SER A 162 29.96 10.77 25.72
C SER A 162 30.98 11.81 25.19
N PRO A 163 31.22 12.93 25.91
CA PRO A 163 32.13 14.00 25.47
C PRO A 163 33.52 13.50 25.03
N GLU A 164 34.04 12.46 25.67
CA GLU A 164 35.33 11.84 25.36
C GLU A 164 35.39 11.17 23.97
N LYS A 165 34.26 10.65 23.47
CA LYS A 165 34.17 10.02 22.13
C LYS A 165 33.83 11.01 21.01
N GLN A 166 33.50 12.26 21.34
CA GLN A 166 33.26 13.30 20.33
C GLN A 166 34.57 13.76 19.67
N LEU A 167 35.70 13.74 20.40
CA LEU A 167 37.02 14.16 19.93
C LEU A 167 37.58 13.29 18.78
N THR A 168 37.21 12.00 18.70
CA THR A 168 37.71 11.05 17.68
C THR A 168 36.93 11.06 16.37
N THR A 169 35.77 11.73 16.29
CA THR A 169 34.97 11.79 15.04
C THR A 169 35.39 12.90 14.06
N LYS A 170 36.57 13.52 14.28
CA LYS A 170 37.13 14.59 13.44
C LYS A 170 37.62 14.17 12.03
N LYS A 171 37.31 12.96 11.54
CA LYS A 171 37.60 12.55 10.15
C LYS A 171 36.39 11.90 9.49
N LEU A 172 35.36 12.70 9.23
CA LEU A 172 34.43 12.50 8.11
C LEU A 172 34.13 13.90 7.58
N GLN A 173 34.96 14.38 6.65
CA GLN A 173 34.70 15.61 5.91
C GLN A 173 33.45 15.38 5.04
N ILE A 174 32.32 15.89 5.49
CA ILE A 174 31.11 16.06 4.67
C ILE A 174 30.93 17.57 4.55
N GLY A 175 31.18 18.09 3.35
CA GLY A 175 31.19 19.51 3.06
C GLY A 175 29.82 20.15 3.23
N ARG A 176 29.60 20.84 4.34
CA ARG A 176 28.55 21.85 4.50
C ARG A 176 29.14 23.23 4.16
N ARG A 177 28.72 23.81 3.04
CA ARG A 177 28.58 25.27 2.87
C ARG A 177 27.37 25.52 1.99
N GLY A 178 26.27 25.98 2.57
CA GLY A 178 25.06 26.25 1.81
C GLY A 178 23.76 26.35 2.58
N SER A 179 23.77 26.75 3.87
CA SER A 179 22.60 27.31 4.53
C SER A 179 23.06 28.01 5.81
N THR A 180 23.47 29.26 5.67
CA THR A 180 23.47 30.21 6.80
C THR A 180 22.02 30.56 7.11
N SER A 181 21.34 29.63 7.77
CA SER A 181 20.62 29.98 8.98
C SER A 181 21.40 29.31 10.10
N THR A 182 22.55 29.89 10.44
CA THR A 182 23.07 29.78 11.80
C THR A 182 21.97 30.35 12.69
N PHE A 183 21.04 29.51 13.11
CA PHE A 183 20.40 29.73 14.38
C PHE A 183 21.52 29.50 15.39
N SER A 184 22.28 30.57 15.64
CA SER A 184 23.08 30.77 16.83
C SER A 184 22.15 30.96 18.03
N GLY A 185 21.12 30.12 18.12
CA GLY A 185 20.55 29.79 19.41
C GLY A 185 21.62 28.95 20.07
N HIS A 186 22.49 29.60 20.85
CA HIS A 186 22.97 28.94 22.05
C HIS A 186 21.71 28.43 22.77
N ILE A 187 21.34 27.17 22.51
CA ILE A 187 20.48 26.45 23.44
C ILE A 187 21.36 26.38 24.68
N ARG A 188 21.18 27.38 25.56
CA ARG A 188 21.66 27.35 26.93
C ARG A 188 21.07 26.08 27.49
N ILE A 189 21.89 25.04 27.49
CA ILE A 189 21.67 23.81 28.22
C ILE A 189 21.48 24.27 29.67
N ARG A 190 20.21 24.42 30.09
CA ARG A 190 19.92 24.65 31.50
C ARG A 190 20.47 23.43 32.21
N SER A 191 21.14 23.66 33.32
CA SER A 191 21.87 22.69 34.17
C SER A 191 21.13 21.41 34.57
N CYS A 192 19.88 21.21 34.14
CA CYS A 192 19.10 19.97 34.29
C CYS A 192 19.50 18.86 33.29
N ASP A 193 20.16 19.18 32.16
CA ASP A 193 20.34 18.25 31.03
C ASP A 193 21.47 17.22 31.16
N ILE A 194 22.45 17.41 32.04
CA ILE A 194 23.65 16.54 32.11
C ILE A 194 23.38 15.29 32.95
N VAL A 195 22.58 15.42 34.03
CA VAL A 195 22.28 14.32 34.96
C VAL A 195 21.29 13.33 34.31
N SER A 196 20.36 13.80 33.48
CA SER A 196 19.35 12.97 32.83
C SER A 196 19.88 12.09 31.67
N ARG A 197 20.97 12.50 31.01
CA ARG A 197 21.57 11.74 29.88
C ARG A 197 22.10 10.36 30.28
N ARG A 198 22.49 10.17 31.54
CA ARG A 198 23.05 8.89 32.02
C ARG A 198 22.01 7.85 32.43
N GLN A 199 20.73 8.24 32.60
CA GLN A 199 19.67 7.35 33.08
C GLN A 199 18.72 6.86 31.99
N ILE A 200 18.88 7.33 30.75
CA ILE A 200 17.92 7.08 29.66
C ILE A 200 18.67 6.42 28.49
N ASP A 201 18.53 5.10 28.35
CA ASP A 201 19.11 4.34 27.23
C ASP A 201 18.22 4.44 25.98
N ILE A 202 18.83 4.98 24.92
CA ILE A 202 18.19 5.34 23.65
C ILE A 202 18.97 4.70 22.48
N SER A 203 19.83 3.73 22.78
CA SER A 203 20.52 2.90 21.78
C SER A 203 19.56 2.31 20.74
N CYS A 204 18.34 1.96 21.17
CA CYS A 204 17.26 1.48 20.32
C CYS A 204 16.87 2.46 19.19
N ILE A 205 16.92 3.78 19.40
CA ILE A 205 16.64 4.76 18.34
C ILE A 205 17.76 4.71 17.30
N VAL A 206 19.02 4.76 17.75
CA VAL A 206 20.19 4.75 16.87
C VAL A 206 20.22 3.48 16.03
N ASP A 207 20.00 2.33 16.67
CA ASP A 207 19.97 1.03 15.99
C ASP A 207 18.82 0.93 14.98
N ASN A 208 17.64 1.43 15.34
CA ASN A 208 16.50 1.45 14.42
C ASN A 208 16.77 2.36 13.21
N LEU A 209 17.31 3.57 13.42
CA LEU A 209 17.65 4.49 12.33
C LEU A 209 18.75 3.89 11.44
N LYS A 210 19.82 3.34 12.03
CA LYS A 210 20.91 2.70 11.28
C LYS A 210 20.43 1.52 10.43
N LYS A 211 19.49 0.73 10.95
CA LYS A 211 18.97 -0.46 10.28
C LYS A 211 18.03 -0.13 9.11
N HIS A 212 17.27 0.96 9.22
CA HIS A 212 16.15 1.23 8.31
C HIS A 212 16.32 2.47 7.43
N LEU A 213 17.20 3.41 7.77
CA LEU A 213 17.49 4.55 6.89
C LEU A 213 18.34 4.12 5.68
N PRO A 214 18.08 4.67 4.48
CA PRO A 214 18.82 4.34 3.26
C PRO A 214 20.21 5.02 3.21
N LEU A 215 20.97 5.02 4.31
CA LEU A 215 22.28 5.70 4.40
C LEU A 215 23.33 5.11 3.45
N LYS A 216 23.13 3.88 2.98
CA LYS A 216 23.98 3.21 1.98
C LYS A 216 23.53 3.43 0.53
N ASN A 217 22.42 4.15 0.31
CA ASN A 217 21.87 4.34 -1.03
C ASN A 217 22.69 5.39 -1.80
N THR A 218 23.52 4.91 -2.73
CA THR A 218 24.39 5.75 -3.56
C THR A 218 23.61 6.63 -4.52
N PHE A 219 22.48 6.15 -5.05
CA PHE A 219 21.62 6.94 -5.93
C PHE A 219 21.08 8.17 -5.20
N LEU A 220 20.48 8.00 -4.01
CA LEU A 220 19.99 9.12 -3.21
C LEU A 220 21.10 10.09 -2.83
N LYS A 221 22.29 9.57 -2.51
CA LYS A 221 23.48 10.39 -2.29
C LYS A 221 23.80 11.23 -3.52
N ASP A 222 23.81 10.64 -4.70
CA ASP A 222 24.20 11.32 -5.93
C ASP A 222 23.18 12.41 -6.36
N LEU A 223 21.94 12.40 -5.86
CA LEU A 223 20.93 13.43 -6.16
C LEU A 223 21.28 14.84 -5.65
N HIS A 224 22.23 14.97 -4.71
CA HIS A 224 22.76 16.27 -4.27
C HIS A 224 23.34 17.11 -5.43
N VAL A 225 23.67 16.47 -6.57
CA VAL A 225 24.15 17.13 -7.79
C VAL A 225 23.13 18.09 -8.38
N LEU A 226 21.84 17.93 -8.04
CA LEU A 226 20.76 18.80 -8.50
C LEU A 226 20.68 20.12 -7.74
N ASP A 227 21.36 20.22 -6.60
CA ASP A 227 21.50 21.47 -5.85
C ASP A 227 22.33 22.47 -6.68
N PRO A 228 21.87 23.72 -6.87
CA PRO A 228 22.63 24.77 -7.56
C PRO A 228 24.06 24.95 -7.00
N VAL A 229 24.26 24.73 -5.69
CA VAL A 229 25.57 24.82 -5.03
C VAL A 229 26.52 23.70 -5.45
N SER A 230 25.98 22.55 -5.87
CA SER A 230 26.79 21.42 -6.35
C SER A 230 27.20 21.57 -7.82
N ARG A 231 26.65 22.54 -8.54
CA ARG A 231 26.84 22.71 -9.99
C ARG A 231 28.31 22.75 -10.43
N THR A 232 29.16 23.46 -9.71
CA THR A 232 30.57 23.71 -10.08
C THR A 232 31.57 22.75 -9.44
N LYS A 233 31.10 21.71 -8.73
CA LYS A 233 32.01 20.70 -8.14
C LYS A 233 32.60 19.82 -9.25
N GLN A 234 33.86 19.44 -9.10
CA GLN A 234 34.62 18.70 -10.11
C GLN A 234 33.96 17.36 -10.50
N ASP A 235 33.36 16.66 -9.53
CA ASP A 235 32.76 15.34 -9.75
C ASP A 235 31.27 15.39 -10.18
N SER A 236 30.69 16.58 -10.36
CA SER A 236 29.25 16.72 -10.59
C SER A 236 28.78 16.14 -11.92
N ALA A 237 29.58 16.30 -12.99
CA ALA A 237 29.24 15.71 -14.29
C ALA A 237 29.22 14.18 -14.22
N ASP A 238 30.22 13.57 -13.58
CA ASP A 238 30.29 12.11 -13.41
C ASP A 238 29.22 11.60 -12.46
N THR A 239 28.85 12.40 -11.45
CA THR A 239 27.72 12.12 -10.56
C THR A 239 26.40 12.10 -11.34
N MET A 240 26.18 13.07 -12.23
CA MET A 240 24.99 13.10 -13.09
C MET A 240 24.91 11.88 -14.01
N ILE A 241 26.03 11.38 -14.53
CA ILE A 241 26.08 10.14 -15.31
C ILE A 241 25.62 8.95 -14.46
N ARG A 242 26.12 8.82 -13.22
CA ARG A 242 25.70 7.75 -12.31
C ARG A 242 24.20 7.80 -12.04
N VAL A 243 23.65 9.00 -11.82
CA VAL A 243 22.21 9.21 -11.65
C VAL A 243 21.44 8.78 -12.91
N GLY A 244 21.88 9.20 -14.09
CA GLY A 244 21.26 8.82 -15.37
C GLY A 244 21.28 7.32 -15.63
N ARG A 245 22.36 6.62 -15.27
CA ARG A 245 22.50 5.16 -15.40
C ARG A 245 21.66 4.40 -14.37
N ALA A 246 21.44 4.97 -13.20
CA ALA A 246 20.71 4.31 -12.12
C ALA A 246 19.20 4.22 -12.38
N ILE A 247 18.64 5.09 -13.23
CA ILE A 247 17.20 5.06 -13.56
C ILE A 247 16.96 4.09 -14.73
N PRO A 248 16.28 2.95 -14.50
CA PRO A 248 16.15 1.91 -15.52
C PRO A 248 15.41 2.40 -16.77
N LYS A 249 15.96 2.09 -17.94
CA LYS A 249 15.38 2.40 -19.28
C LYS A 249 15.12 3.89 -19.54
N LEU A 250 15.63 4.82 -18.72
CA LEU A 250 15.42 6.25 -18.93
C LEU A 250 16.25 6.79 -20.10
N LEU A 251 17.53 6.40 -20.17
CA LEU A 251 18.48 6.88 -21.16
C LEU A 251 19.08 5.71 -21.95
N SER A 252 19.24 5.90 -23.26
CA SER A 252 20.07 5.08 -24.14
C SER A 252 21.56 5.35 -23.91
N ASN A 253 22.45 4.46 -24.36
CA ASN A 253 23.90 4.65 -24.22
C ASN A 253 24.39 5.97 -24.85
N ALA A 254 23.84 6.35 -26.01
CA ALA A 254 24.16 7.63 -26.65
C ALA A 254 23.67 8.84 -25.84
N GLU A 255 22.54 8.73 -25.13
CA GLU A 255 22.06 9.79 -24.23
C GLU A 255 22.93 9.91 -22.96
N ILE A 256 23.54 8.81 -22.49
CA ILE A 256 24.46 8.83 -21.35
C ILE A 256 25.72 9.67 -21.63
N ASP A 257 26.26 9.61 -22.83
CA ASP A 257 27.40 10.45 -23.19
C ASP A 257 26.97 11.91 -23.40
N ARG A 258 25.76 12.13 -23.94
CA ARG A 258 25.19 13.48 -24.10
C ARG A 258 24.95 14.18 -22.77
N ILE A 259 24.43 13.49 -21.76
CA ILE A 259 24.13 14.13 -20.46
C ILE A 259 25.40 14.66 -19.78
N ARG A 260 26.55 13.99 -19.95
CA ARG A 260 27.83 14.51 -19.45
C ARG A 260 28.15 15.87 -20.04
N HIS A 261 28.10 15.98 -21.38
CA HIS A 261 28.37 17.21 -22.09
C HIS A 261 27.35 18.31 -21.76
N GLU A 262 26.06 17.99 -21.77
CA GLU A 262 25.00 18.94 -21.38
C GLU A 262 25.19 19.46 -19.95
N PHE A 263 25.57 18.59 -19.01
CA PHE A 263 25.83 19.00 -17.63
C PHE A 263 27.06 19.90 -17.52
N MET A 264 28.15 19.62 -18.25
CA MET A 264 29.33 20.48 -18.28
C MET A 264 29.01 21.87 -18.85
N MET A 265 28.19 21.93 -19.91
CA MET A 265 27.70 23.20 -20.44
C MET A 265 26.84 23.96 -19.42
N TYR A 266 25.94 23.27 -18.72
CA TYR A 266 25.16 23.84 -17.62
C TYR A 266 26.05 24.34 -16.47
N ALA A 267 27.14 23.62 -16.15
CA ALA A 267 28.07 24.02 -15.11
C ALA A 267 28.85 25.30 -15.46
N ALA A 268 29.10 25.54 -16.75
CA ALA A 268 29.72 26.76 -17.27
C ALA A 268 28.72 27.91 -17.50
N GLU A 269 27.41 27.66 -17.44
CA GLU A 269 26.39 28.65 -17.73
C GLU A 269 26.41 29.82 -16.74
N THR A 270 26.13 31.03 -17.20
CA THR A 270 25.90 32.17 -16.30
C THR A 270 24.45 32.13 -15.82
N ILE A 271 24.24 31.85 -14.53
CA ILE A 271 22.92 31.75 -13.92
C ILE A 271 22.67 32.96 -13.02
N ASP A 272 21.54 33.63 -13.24
CA ASP A 272 21.11 34.78 -12.45
C ASP A 272 20.81 34.37 -10.99
N GLN A 273 21.27 35.19 -10.03
CA GLN A 273 21.06 34.94 -8.61
C GLN A 273 19.57 34.88 -8.22
N SER A 274 18.72 35.63 -8.93
CA SER A 274 17.27 35.65 -8.73
C SER A 274 16.59 34.30 -9.00
N TRP A 275 17.26 33.38 -9.72
CA TRP A 275 16.71 32.07 -10.03
C TRP A 275 16.76 31.11 -8.84
N TYR A 276 17.66 31.36 -7.88
CA TYR A 276 17.82 30.54 -6.68
C TYR A 276 17.66 31.31 -5.36
N ILE A 277 17.80 32.65 -5.36
CA ILE A 277 17.52 33.52 -4.21
C ILE A 277 16.20 34.24 -4.46
N LYS A 278 15.23 34.01 -3.57
CA LYS A 278 13.94 34.69 -3.59
C LYS A 278 14.01 36.04 -2.89
N ASN A 279 14.50 36.07 -1.65
CA ASN A 279 14.62 37.29 -0.85
C ASN A 279 15.85 37.23 0.06
N LYS A 280 16.38 38.41 0.41
CA LYS A 280 17.33 38.59 1.52
C LYS A 280 16.73 39.60 2.47
N TYR A 281 16.66 39.26 3.76
CA TYR A 281 16.10 40.14 4.77
C TYR A 281 16.84 39.97 6.11
N HIS A 282 16.73 40.99 6.95
CA HIS A 282 17.22 40.98 8.33
C HIS A 282 16.04 40.62 9.25
N ASP A 283 16.27 39.76 10.24
CA ASP A 283 15.28 39.55 11.31
C ASP A 283 15.36 40.68 12.36
N SER A 284 14.50 40.63 13.38
CA SER A 284 14.49 41.59 14.49
C SER A 284 15.80 41.64 15.28
N ASP A 285 16.64 40.60 15.12
CA ASP A 285 17.89 40.40 15.84
C ASP A 285 19.11 40.68 14.94
N ASP A 286 18.88 41.34 13.79
CA ASP A 286 19.86 41.71 12.76
C ASP A 286 20.62 40.53 12.12
N ASN A 287 20.03 39.34 12.14
CA ASN A 287 20.58 38.17 11.47
C ASN A 287 20.19 38.16 9.99
N ASN A 288 21.18 37.97 9.13
CA ASN A 288 21.00 37.80 7.69
C ASN A 288 20.25 36.50 7.36
N HIS A 289 19.05 36.63 6.82
CA HIS A 289 18.25 35.53 6.32
C HIS A 289 18.18 35.56 4.80
N THR A 290 18.42 34.42 4.17
CA THR A 290 18.26 34.22 2.72
C THR A 290 17.13 33.24 2.49
N GLU A 291 16.07 33.70 1.84
CA GLU A 291 14.98 32.86 1.34
C GLU A 291 15.34 32.37 -0.06
N TYR A 292 15.40 31.05 -0.24
CA TYR A 292 15.71 30.43 -1.53
C TYR A 292 14.44 30.16 -2.34
N GLN A 293 14.58 30.15 -3.66
CA GLN A 293 13.52 29.70 -4.56
C GLN A 293 13.30 28.18 -4.43
N GLN A 294 12.12 27.71 -4.83
CA GLN A 294 11.89 26.27 -4.96
C GLN A 294 12.78 25.69 -6.06
N ILE A 295 13.23 24.46 -5.87
CA ILE A 295 14.22 23.85 -6.76
C ILE A 295 13.65 23.60 -8.17
N ASP A 296 12.36 23.33 -8.28
CA ASP A 296 11.64 23.17 -9.54
C ASP A 296 11.54 24.50 -10.31
N TYR A 297 11.38 25.63 -9.63
CA TYR A 297 11.44 26.95 -10.25
C TYR A 297 12.81 27.19 -10.90
N TYR A 298 13.89 26.95 -10.15
CA TYR A 298 15.27 27.08 -10.62
C TYR A 298 15.53 26.21 -11.86
N TRP A 299 15.17 24.93 -11.79
CA TRP A 299 15.39 24.00 -12.91
C TRP A 299 14.46 24.31 -14.08
N ASN A 300 13.24 24.78 -13.87
CA ASN A 300 12.36 25.18 -14.96
C ASN A 300 12.95 26.35 -15.75
N LYS A 301 13.52 27.36 -15.06
CA LYS A 301 14.24 28.46 -15.73
C LYS A 301 15.46 27.97 -16.48
N THR A 302 16.28 27.14 -15.84
CA THR A 302 17.50 26.56 -16.43
C THR A 302 17.20 25.72 -17.68
N LEU A 303 16.17 24.87 -17.63
CA LEU A 303 15.80 23.97 -18.72
C LEU A 303 15.00 24.67 -19.83
N SER A 304 14.51 25.89 -19.59
CA SER A 304 13.86 26.74 -20.60
C SER A 304 14.87 27.50 -21.47
N LEU A 305 16.16 27.43 -21.16
CA LEU A 305 17.20 28.03 -21.99
C LEU A 305 17.21 27.38 -23.37
N THR A 306 17.22 28.22 -24.41
CA THR A 306 17.29 27.79 -25.80
C THR A 306 18.65 28.12 -26.40
N THR A 307 19.05 27.35 -27.41
CA THR A 307 20.17 27.70 -28.28
C THR A 307 19.80 28.90 -29.16
N SER A 308 20.77 29.44 -29.88
CA SER A 308 20.56 30.50 -30.89
C SER A 308 19.53 30.13 -31.97
N PHE A 309 19.27 28.84 -32.17
CA PHE A 309 18.30 28.31 -33.13
C PHE A 309 16.91 28.05 -32.52
N GLY A 310 16.68 28.46 -31.26
CA GLY A 310 15.39 28.26 -30.57
C GLY A 310 15.14 26.83 -30.07
N LEU A 311 16.13 25.92 -30.18
CA LEU A 311 16.02 24.55 -29.68
C LEU A 311 16.37 24.48 -28.18
N PRO A 312 15.80 23.54 -27.40
CA PRO A 312 16.16 23.35 -26.01
C PRO A 312 17.66 23.11 -25.84
N LYS A 313 18.31 23.85 -24.94
CA LYS A 313 19.76 23.77 -24.72
C LYS A 313 20.19 22.47 -24.03
N TYR A 314 19.33 21.91 -23.16
CA TYR A 314 19.63 20.71 -22.37
C TYR A 314 18.49 19.66 -22.44
N PRO A 315 18.25 19.04 -23.60
CA PRO A 315 17.14 18.10 -23.77
C PRO A 315 17.30 16.82 -22.93
N THR A 316 18.51 16.25 -22.86
CA THR A 316 18.77 15.02 -22.11
C THR A 316 18.76 15.26 -20.61
N LEU A 317 19.37 16.37 -20.17
CA LEU A 317 19.34 16.80 -18.78
C LEU A 317 17.91 17.12 -18.34
N SER A 318 17.10 17.78 -19.19
CA SER A 318 15.69 18.03 -18.89
C SER A 318 14.94 16.73 -18.64
N LYS A 319 15.20 15.69 -19.44
CA LYS A 319 14.56 14.38 -19.29
C LYS A 319 14.91 13.77 -17.92
N VAL A 320 16.18 13.81 -17.52
CA VAL A 320 16.62 13.27 -16.23
C VAL A 320 16.07 14.05 -15.03
N VAL A 321 16.24 15.37 -15.02
CA VAL A 321 15.80 16.23 -13.91
C VAL A 321 14.29 16.10 -13.67
N LYS A 322 13.48 16.14 -14.74
CA LYS A 322 12.02 15.98 -14.63
C LYS A 322 11.62 14.63 -14.05
N ASN A 323 12.29 13.55 -14.45
CA ASN A 323 12.01 12.23 -13.90
C ASN A 323 12.42 12.10 -12.43
N ILE A 324 13.51 12.73 -12.01
CA ILE A 324 13.93 12.74 -10.61
C ILE A 324 12.94 13.53 -9.73
N PHE A 325 12.40 14.65 -10.21
CA PHE A 325 11.45 15.45 -9.43
C PHE A 325 10.06 14.81 -9.26
N ILE A 326 9.76 13.75 -10.02
CA ILE A 326 8.58 12.91 -9.80
C ILE A 326 8.82 11.93 -8.63
N ILE A 327 10.07 11.71 -8.23
CA ILE A 327 10.39 10.82 -7.11
C ILE A 327 9.90 11.45 -5.81
N SER A 328 8.94 10.78 -5.18
CA SER A 328 8.45 11.15 -3.86
C SER A 328 9.57 11.12 -2.81
N HIS A 329 9.67 12.18 -2.01
CA HIS A 329 10.63 12.33 -0.91
C HIS A 329 10.02 12.01 0.47
N GLY A 330 8.71 11.72 0.52
CA GLY A 330 7.96 11.45 1.74
C GLY A 330 6.48 11.16 1.46
N ASN A 331 5.74 10.77 2.49
CA ASN A 331 4.32 10.41 2.36
C ASN A 331 3.36 11.59 2.39
N SER A 332 3.86 12.80 2.62
CA SER A 332 3.03 13.98 2.85
C SER A 332 2.18 14.37 1.63
N ASP A 333 2.60 14.05 0.41
CA ASP A 333 1.76 14.20 -0.79
C ASP A 333 0.50 13.33 -0.73
N VAL A 334 0.64 12.07 -0.30
CA VAL A 334 -0.47 11.12 -0.25
C VAL A 334 -1.33 11.32 0.99
N GLU A 335 -0.76 11.70 2.12
CA GLU A 335 -1.52 12.16 3.29
C GLU A 335 -2.38 13.39 2.93
N ARG A 336 -1.83 14.37 2.21
CA ARG A 336 -2.62 15.50 1.67
C ARG A 336 -3.73 15.01 0.74
N GLY A 337 -3.44 14.06 -0.14
CA GLY A 337 -4.44 13.41 -0.99
C GLY A 337 -5.59 12.80 -0.19
N PHE A 338 -5.28 12.08 0.89
CA PHE A 338 -6.28 11.51 1.79
C PHE A 338 -7.08 12.56 2.55
N SER A 339 -6.46 13.62 3.06
CA SER A 339 -7.20 14.73 3.71
C SER A 339 -8.17 15.40 2.74
N ILE A 340 -7.79 15.59 1.48
CA ILE A 340 -8.71 16.12 0.47
C ILE A 340 -9.83 15.12 0.19
N ASN A 341 -9.52 13.82 0.13
CA ASN A 341 -10.55 12.78 -0.03
C ASN A 341 -11.52 12.74 1.15
N GLU A 342 -11.05 12.94 2.38
CA GLU A 342 -11.87 13.04 3.59
C GLU A 342 -12.88 14.20 3.47
N HIS A 343 -12.47 15.33 2.90
CA HIS A 343 -13.38 16.44 2.60
C HIS A 343 -14.39 16.16 1.46
N ILE A 344 -14.07 15.24 0.54
CA ILE A 344 -14.94 14.86 -0.58
C ILE A 344 -15.94 13.77 -0.16
N VAL A 345 -15.45 12.75 0.54
CA VAL A 345 -16.19 11.57 1.02
C VAL A 345 -16.64 11.82 2.46
N THR A 346 -17.59 12.75 2.59
CA THR A 346 -18.24 13.04 3.88
C THR A 346 -19.22 11.94 4.28
N GLU A 347 -19.65 11.87 5.55
CA GLU A 347 -20.66 10.92 6.03
C GLU A 347 -21.97 10.93 5.21
N ASN A 348 -22.36 12.09 4.68
CA ASN A 348 -23.55 12.25 3.82
C ASN A 348 -23.30 11.87 2.34
N ARG A 349 -22.08 11.47 1.97
CA ARG A 349 -21.64 11.16 0.60
C ARG A 349 -20.93 9.81 0.51
N THR A 350 -21.32 8.86 1.35
CA THR A 350 -20.72 7.51 1.42
C THR A 350 -20.99 6.65 0.18
N LEU A 351 -21.98 7.01 -0.64
CA LEU A 351 -22.38 6.28 -1.86
C LEU A 351 -21.71 6.79 -3.16
N LEU A 352 -20.69 7.64 -3.08
CA LEU A 352 -20.00 8.11 -4.28
C LEU A 352 -19.25 6.95 -4.98
N SER A 353 -19.52 6.77 -6.27
CA SER A 353 -18.74 5.87 -7.10
C SER A 353 -17.29 6.35 -7.23
N LEU A 354 -16.37 5.43 -7.54
CA LEU A 354 -14.97 5.78 -7.82
C LEU A 354 -14.84 6.82 -8.94
N SER A 355 -15.67 6.72 -9.98
CA SER A 355 -15.72 7.71 -11.07
C SER A 355 -16.10 9.10 -10.57
N SER A 356 -17.07 9.19 -9.66
CA SER A 356 -17.51 10.45 -9.06
C SER A 356 -16.41 11.06 -8.18
N ILE A 357 -15.74 10.25 -7.37
CA ILE A 357 -14.61 10.69 -6.54
C ILE A 357 -13.49 11.23 -7.44
N ASN A 358 -13.11 10.50 -8.50
CA ASN A 358 -12.09 10.93 -9.45
C ASN A 358 -12.47 12.23 -10.18
N GLY A 359 -13.75 12.40 -10.54
CA GLY A 359 -14.26 13.64 -11.16
C GLY A 359 -14.19 14.84 -10.22
N LEU A 360 -14.60 14.67 -8.95
CA LEU A 360 -14.50 15.72 -7.92
C LEU A 360 -13.04 16.07 -7.64
N ARG A 361 -12.17 15.07 -7.54
CA ARG A 361 -10.72 15.24 -7.40
C ARG A 361 -10.12 16.04 -8.55
N SER A 362 -10.44 15.66 -9.78
CA SER A 362 -9.96 16.36 -10.99
C SER A 362 -10.43 17.82 -11.01
N THR A 363 -11.65 18.08 -10.56
CA THR A 363 -12.20 19.45 -10.46
C THR A 363 -11.45 20.27 -9.40
N TRP A 364 -11.19 19.68 -8.23
CA TRP A 364 -10.43 20.33 -7.17
C TRP A 364 -8.99 20.63 -7.60
N ASP A 365 -8.32 19.68 -8.23
CA ASP A 365 -6.96 19.84 -8.77
C ASP A 365 -6.93 20.92 -9.86
N ALA A 366 -7.96 21.00 -10.72
CA ALA A 366 -8.09 22.06 -11.72
C ALA A 366 -8.27 23.45 -11.09
N ILE A 367 -9.07 23.57 -10.01
CA ILE A 367 -9.21 24.83 -9.28
C ILE A 367 -7.88 25.23 -8.62
N LYS A 368 -7.17 24.28 -8.02
CA LYS A 368 -5.85 24.53 -7.42
C LYS A 368 -4.86 25.03 -8.48
N PHE A 369 -4.80 24.36 -9.63
CA PHE A 369 -3.81 24.64 -10.67
C PHE A 369 -4.15 25.90 -11.49
N TYR A 370 -5.36 26.00 -12.05
CA TYR A 370 -5.75 27.09 -12.95
C TYR A 370 -6.34 28.29 -12.21
N GLY A 371 -6.96 28.08 -11.05
CA GLY A 371 -7.59 29.13 -10.25
C GLY A 371 -6.73 29.64 -9.10
N VAL A 372 -5.53 29.09 -8.89
CA VAL A 372 -4.67 29.38 -7.72
C VAL A 372 -5.47 29.18 -6.41
N GLY A 373 -6.26 28.10 -6.37
CA GLY A 373 -7.15 27.78 -5.24
C GLY A 373 -8.47 28.55 -5.22
N SER A 374 -8.71 29.46 -6.17
CA SER A 374 -9.94 30.25 -6.27
C SER A 374 -10.78 29.84 -7.49
N PRO A 375 -12.01 29.32 -7.31
CA PRO A 375 -12.84 28.87 -8.43
C PRO A 375 -13.14 29.95 -9.46
N HIS A 376 -13.36 31.19 -9.02
CA HIS A 376 -13.68 32.33 -9.90
C HIS A 376 -12.52 32.76 -10.80
N ARG A 377 -11.29 32.30 -10.53
CA ARG A 377 -10.10 32.58 -11.35
C ARG A 377 -9.86 31.52 -12.42
N VAL A 378 -10.59 30.40 -12.39
CA VAL A 378 -10.44 29.33 -13.38
C VAL A 378 -10.98 29.82 -14.73
N PRO A 379 -10.17 29.86 -15.79
CA PRO A 379 -10.63 30.28 -17.10
C PRO A 379 -11.68 29.30 -17.66
N ILE A 380 -12.87 29.81 -17.98
CA ILE A 380 -13.96 29.00 -18.55
C ILE A 380 -13.69 28.80 -20.04
N LYS A 381 -13.35 27.58 -20.43
CA LYS A 381 -13.15 27.20 -21.85
C LYS A 381 -14.47 26.84 -22.51
N ILE A 382 -14.56 27.04 -23.84
CA ILE A 382 -15.74 26.69 -24.65
C ILE A 382 -16.15 25.21 -24.47
N ASP A 383 -15.17 24.31 -24.31
CA ASP A 383 -15.42 22.88 -24.14
C ASP A 383 -16.05 22.55 -22.79
N MET A 384 -15.77 23.34 -21.74
CA MET A 384 -16.44 23.21 -20.45
C MET A 384 -17.93 23.56 -20.57
N ILE A 385 -18.25 24.62 -21.31
CA ILE A 385 -19.63 25.04 -21.55
C ILE A 385 -20.38 23.93 -22.32
N ARG A 386 -19.76 23.40 -23.38
CA ARG A 386 -20.33 22.27 -24.15
C ARG A 386 -20.52 21.02 -23.30
N ALA A 387 -19.57 20.70 -22.41
CA ALA A 387 -19.66 19.56 -21.51
C ALA A 387 -20.82 19.70 -20.53
N VAL A 388 -21.01 20.89 -19.94
CA VAL A 388 -22.16 21.18 -19.06
C VAL A 388 -23.47 21.04 -19.80
N GLN A 389 -23.58 21.59 -21.01
CA GLN A 389 -24.79 21.47 -21.85
C GLN A 389 -25.14 20.00 -22.17
N LYS A 390 -24.12 19.15 -22.38
CA LYS A 390 -24.32 17.71 -22.67
C LYS A 390 -24.53 16.84 -21.43
N SER A 391 -24.23 17.34 -20.23
CA SER A 391 -24.20 16.55 -19.00
C SER A 391 -25.48 15.74 -18.74
N LYS A 392 -26.66 16.36 -18.94
CA LYS A 392 -27.96 15.68 -18.77
C LYS A 392 -28.14 14.51 -19.73
N SER A 393 -27.74 14.66 -20.98
CA SER A 393 -27.82 13.59 -21.98
C SER A 393 -26.88 12.44 -21.63
N VAL A 394 -25.65 12.75 -21.22
CA VAL A 394 -24.65 11.76 -20.81
C VAL A 394 -25.13 10.98 -19.59
N TYR A 395 -25.65 11.68 -18.57
CA TYR A 395 -26.22 11.04 -17.38
C TYR A 395 -27.36 10.08 -17.72
N ASN A 396 -28.28 10.50 -18.59
CA ASN A 396 -29.40 9.64 -19.01
C ASN A 396 -28.91 8.39 -19.77
N GLN A 397 -27.90 8.53 -20.65
CA GLN A 397 -27.29 7.40 -21.34
C GLN A 397 -26.61 6.43 -20.38
N GLU A 398 -25.88 6.95 -19.38
CA GLU A 398 -25.23 6.13 -18.36
C GLU A 398 -26.27 5.35 -17.54
N GLN A 399 -27.36 5.99 -17.12
CA GLN A 399 -28.47 5.32 -16.42
C GLN A 399 -29.12 4.20 -17.26
N LEU A 400 -29.31 4.41 -18.56
CA LEU A 400 -29.80 3.38 -19.47
C LEU A 400 -28.81 2.21 -19.58
N SER A 401 -27.52 2.52 -19.67
CA SER A 401 -26.48 1.48 -19.74
C SER A 401 -26.43 0.64 -18.45
N LEU A 402 -26.52 1.27 -17.28
CA LEU A 402 -26.54 0.59 -15.98
C LEU A 402 -27.77 -0.32 -15.84
N LYS A 403 -28.95 0.14 -16.27
CA LYS A 403 -30.15 -0.71 -16.32
C LYS A 403 -29.95 -1.91 -17.23
N SER A 404 -29.42 -1.71 -18.44
CA SER A 404 -29.17 -2.80 -19.38
C SER A 404 -28.15 -3.82 -18.88
N LEU A 405 -27.15 -3.39 -18.10
CA LEU A 405 -26.18 -4.27 -17.47
C LEU A 405 -26.84 -5.09 -16.34
N ALA A 406 -27.64 -4.45 -15.50
CA ALA A 406 -28.39 -5.13 -14.44
C ALA A 406 -29.37 -6.18 -15.02
N ASP A 407 -30.06 -5.84 -16.12
CA ASP A 407 -30.95 -6.77 -16.80
C ASP A 407 -30.18 -7.98 -17.36
N ARG A 408 -29.00 -7.77 -17.96
CA ARG A 408 -28.12 -8.86 -18.44
C ARG A 408 -27.62 -9.75 -17.29
N GLU A 409 -27.23 -9.17 -16.16
CA GLU A 409 -26.80 -9.93 -14.98
C GLU A 409 -27.96 -10.76 -14.41
N LYS A 410 -29.17 -10.19 -14.39
CA LYS A 410 -30.37 -10.90 -13.98
C LYS A 410 -30.69 -12.05 -14.94
N GLU A 411 -30.69 -11.84 -16.25
CA GLU A 411 -30.88 -12.90 -17.25
C GLU A 411 -29.82 -14.01 -17.13
N GLN A 412 -28.57 -13.65 -16.87
CA GLN A 412 -27.50 -14.62 -16.65
C GLN A 412 -27.70 -15.43 -15.38
N SER A 413 -28.10 -14.79 -14.28
CA SER A 413 -28.37 -15.49 -13.01
C SER A 413 -29.58 -16.43 -13.11
N GLU A 414 -30.67 -15.98 -13.76
CA GLU A 414 -31.84 -16.82 -14.04
C GLU A 414 -31.49 -18.02 -14.93
N LYS A 415 -30.68 -17.80 -15.98
CA LYS A 415 -30.21 -18.89 -16.85
C LYS A 415 -29.32 -19.87 -16.08
N HIS A 416 -28.45 -19.38 -15.20
CA HIS A 416 -27.62 -20.23 -14.36
C HIS A 416 -28.46 -21.08 -13.40
N GLN A 417 -29.49 -20.49 -12.79
CA GLN A 417 -30.42 -21.19 -11.92
C GLN A 417 -31.19 -22.29 -12.67
N ARG A 418 -31.73 -21.99 -13.86
CA ARG A 418 -32.42 -22.99 -14.72
C ARG A 418 -31.51 -24.17 -15.08
N THR A 419 -30.25 -23.90 -15.44
CA THR A 419 -29.28 -24.96 -15.75
C THR A 419 -28.96 -25.81 -14.52
N ASN A 420 -28.82 -25.20 -13.34
CA ASN A 420 -28.57 -25.95 -12.09
C ASN A 420 -29.77 -26.83 -11.71
N GLU A 421 -31.00 -26.33 -11.90
CA GLU A 421 -32.23 -27.12 -11.69
C GLU A 421 -32.34 -28.30 -12.67
N GLU A 422 -31.97 -28.10 -13.94
CA GLU A 422 -31.95 -29.17 -14.95
C GLU A 422 -30.92 -30.26 -14.60
N VAL A 423 -29.71 -29.86 -14.19
CA VAL A 423 -28.68 -30.81 -13.74
C VAL A 423 -29.16 -31.61 -12.53
N LYS A 424 -29.82 -30.96 -11.56
CA LYS A 424 -30.38 -31.63 -10.38
C LYS A 424 -31.41 -32.69 -10.77
N LYS A 425 -32.36 -32.36 -11.66
CA LYS A 425 -33.37 -33.30 -12.17
C LYS A 425 -32.75 -34.51 -12.86
N LEU A 426 -31.67 -34.32 -13.62
CA LEU A 426 -30.97 -35.41 -14.30
C LEU A 426 -30.26 -36.34 -13.29
N ILE A 427 -29.64 -35.78 -12.25
CA ILE A 427 -29.00 -36.55 -11.17
C ILE A 427 -30.05 -37.37 -10.40
N ASP A 428 -31.16 -36.75 -10.03
CA ASP A 428 -32.24 -37.43 -9.31
C ASP A 428 -32.80 -38.60 -10.12
N ARG A 429 -32.98 -38.41 -11.43
CA ARG A 429 -33.45 -39.47 -12.33
C ARG A 429 -32.43 -40.60 -12.51
N GLU A 430 -31.13 -40.29 -12.62
CA GLU A 430 -30.07 -41.29 -12.68
C GLU A 430 -30.04 -42.15 -11.40
N ASN A 431 -30.12 -41.52 -10.23
CA ASN A 431 -30.17 -42.22 -8.94
C ASN A 431 -31.38 -43.16 -8.83
N GLN A 432 -32.55 -42.74 -9.33
CA GLN A 432 -33.74 -43.59 -9.40
C GLN A 432 -33.58 -44.80 -10.33
N LEU A 433 -32.88 -44.65 -11.46
CA LEU A 433 -32.62 -45.76 -12.38
C LEU A 433 -31.58 -46.72 -11.81
N LEU A 434 -30.55 -46.20 -11.15
CA LEU A 434 -29.50 -47.01 -10.51
C LEU A 434 -30.07 -47.87 -9.38
N SER A 435 -31.01 -47.34 -8.58
CA SER A 435 -31.69 -48.13 -7.54
C SER A 435 -32.58 -49.22 -8.12
N LYS A 436 -33.29 -48.95 -9.22
CA LYS A 436 -34.07 -49.95 -9.97
C LYS A 436 -33.18 -51.04 -10.57
N GLN A 437 -32.03 -50.66 -11.14
CA GLN A 437 -31.05 -51.61 -11.68
C GLN A 437 -30.53 -52.55 -10.60
N LYS A 438 -30.16 -52.00 -9.43
CA LYS A 438 -29.70 -52.79 -8.28
C LYS A 438 -30.78 -53.78 -7.81
N GLY A 439 -32.03 -53.33 -7.67
CA GLY A 439 -33.14 -54.19 -7.28
C GLY A 439 -33.46 -55.30 -8.29
N LEU A 440 -33.22 -55.07 -9.60
CA LEU A 440 -33.36 -56.11 -10.63
C LEU A 440 -32.19 -57.10 -10.62
N HIS A 441 -30.96 -56.64 -10.37
CA HIS A 441 -29.82 -57.56 -10.17
C HIS A 441 -30.02 -58.48 -8.96
N ASP A 442 -30.56 -57.96 -7.85
CA ASP A 442 -30.88 -58.78 -6.68
C ASP A 442 -31.93 -59.85 -7.02
N LYS A 443 -32.95 -59.51 -7.83
CA LYS A 443 -33.96 -60.46 -8.32
C LYS A 443 -33.35 -61.48 -9.29
N GLN A 444 -32.45 -61.05 -10.18
CA GLN A 444 -31.75 -61.93 -11.12
C GLN A 444 -30.91 -62.96 -10.37
N LYS A 445 -30.18 -62.53 -9.33
CA LYS A 445 -29.37 -63.42 -8.48
C LYS A 445 -30.23 -64.46 -7.76
N LYS A 446 -31.41 -64.07 -7.25
CA LYS A 446 -32.37 -65.00 -6.65
C LYS A 446 -32.91 -66.01 -7.66
N ALA A 447 -33.26 -65.56 -8.87
CA ALA A 447 -33.73 -66.45 -9.93
C ALA A 447 -32.63 -67.43 -10.38
N GLN A 448 -31.37 -66.98 -10.45
CA GLN A 448 -30.23 -67.85 -10.75
C GLN A 448 -29.99 -68.90 -9.67
N LEU A 449 -30.12 -68.54 -8.39
CA LEU A 449 -30.03 -69.50 -7.29
C LEU A 449 -31.11 -70.59 -7.38
N LEU A 450 -32.33 -70.25 -7.81
CA LEU A 450 -33.40 -71.23 -8.05
C LEU A 450 -33.08 -72.17 -9.21
N VAL A 451 -32.44 -71.65 -10.27
CA VAL A 451 -31.95 -72.48 -11.38
C VAL A 451 -30.84 -73.42 -10.89
N ASP A 452 -29.90 -72.93 -10.08
CA ASP A 452 -28.79 -73.72 -9.55
C ASP A 452 -29.28 -74.81 -8.58
N GLU A 453 -30.25 -74.48 -7.71
CA GLU A 453 -30.93 -75.45 -6.84
C GLU A 453 -31.70 -76.50 -7.66
N GLY A 454 -32.41 -76.07 -8.71
CA GLY A 454 -33.07 -76.96 -9.66
C GLY A 454 -32.09 -77.91 -10.34
N ARG A 455 -30.91 -77.43 -10.75
CA ARG A 455 -29.85 -78.26 -11.34
C ARG A 455 -29.27 -79.27 -10.36
N GLN A 456 -29.06 -78.88 -9.11
CA GLN A 456 -28.57 -79.78 -8.06
C GLN A 456 -29.61 -80.87 -7.73
N ARG A 457 -30.90 -80.50 -7.67
CA ARG A 457 -32.00 -81.44 -7.48
C ARG A 457 -32.11 -82.42 -8.64
N LEU A 458 -31.93 -81.95 -9.87
CA LEU A 458 -31.90 -82.79 -11.07
C LEU A 458 -30.75 -83.81 -11.03
N ASP A 459 -29.53 -83.38 -10.68
CA ASP A 459 -28.36 -84.28 -10.56
C ASP A 459 -28.57 -85.37 -9.49
N ASN A 460 -29.16 -85.01 -8.36
CA ASN A 460 -29.49 -85.96 -7.29
C ASN A 460 -30.62 -86.94 -7.69
N ALA A 461 -31.64 -86.47 -8.41
CA ALA A 461 -32.74 -87.30 -8.91
C ALA A 461 -32.25 -88.30 -9.97
N LEU A 462 -31.35 -87.87 -10.86
CA LEU A 462 -30.69 -88.72 -11.86
C LEU A 462 -29.85 -89.83 -11.22
N LYS A 463 -29.13 -89.53 -10.14
CA LYS A 463 -28.37 -90.53 -9.36
C LYS A 463 -29.25 -91.57 -8.65
N LYS A 464 -30.49 -91.21 -8.32
CA LYS A 464 -31.46 -92.07 -7.61
C LYS A 464 -32.47 -92.76 -8.56
N ALA A 465 -32.42 -92.49 -9.86
CA ALA A 465 -33.38 -92.94 -10.87
C ALA A 465 -34.85 -92.54 -10.57
N ASP A 466 -35.05 -91.40 -9.90
CA ASP A 466 -36.39 -90.87 -9.59
C ASP A 466 -36.87 -89.93 -10.71
N ILE A 467 -37.76 -90.46 -11.57
CA ILE A 467 -38.27 -89.75 -12.76
C ILE A 467 -39.18 -88.58 -12.36
N ILE A 468 -39.91 -88.68 -11.25
CA ILE A 468 -40.87 -87.66 -10.82
C ILE A 468 -40.12 -86.44 -10.28
N ASP A 469 -39.10 -86.67 -9.46
CA ASP A 469 -38.28 -85.59 -8.91
C ASP A 469 -37.44 -84.89 -9.99
N ALA A 470 -36.99 -85.64 -11.01
CA ALA A 470 -36.32 -85.09 -12.19
C ALA A 470 -37.23 -84.17 -13.02
N GLN A 471 -38.50 -84.53 -13.21
CA GLN A 471 -39.48 -83.68 -13.89
C GLN A 471 -39.78 -82.40 -13.11
N ALA A 472 -39.91 -82.48 -11.78
CA ALA A 472 -40.09 -81.31 -10.92
C ALA A 472 -38.88 -80.37 -10.94
N ALA A 473 -37.66 -80.92 -10.94
CA ALA A 473 -36.42 -80.16 -11.07
C ALA A 473 -36.31 -79.45 -12.43
N ASN A 474 -36.71 -80.11 -13.53
CA ASN A 474 -36.67 -79.51 -14.87
C ASN A 474 -37.70 -78.37 -15.03
N ALA A 475 -38.89 -78.51 -14.40
CA ALA A 475 -39.88 -77.43 -14.35
C ALA A 475 -39.38 -76.22 -13.54
N LEU A 476 -38.65 -76.44 -12.44
CA LEU A 476 -38.02 -75.37 -11.66
C LEU A 476 -36.93 -74.62 -12.45
N ILE A 477 -36.10 -75.34 -13.20
CA ILE A 477 -35.08 -74.75 -14.09
C ILE A 477 -35.77 -73.92 -15.18
N GLY A 478 -36.81 -74.46 -15.84
CA GLY A 478 -37.55 -73.75 -16.88
C GLY A 478 -38.19 -72.45 -16.38
N ALA A 479 -38.84 -72.47 -15.21
CA ALA A 479 -39.43 -71.28 -14.60
C ALA A 479 -38.37 -70.25 -14.17
N GLY A 480 -37.23 -70.72 -13.65
CA GLY A 480 -36.09 -69.86 -13.29
C GLY A 480 -35.45 -69.19 -14.50
N ASP A 481 -35.20 -69.93 -15.58
CA ASP A 481 -34.63 -69.42 -16.83
C ASP A 481 -35.55 -68.40 -17.51
N GLU A 482 -36.87 -68.63 -17.50
CA GLU A 482 -37.85 -67.66 -18.01
C GLU A 482 -37.82 -66.35 -17.20
N GLN A 483 -37.74 -66.44 -15.87
CA GLN A 483 -37.60 -65.26 -15.00
C GLN A 483 -36.28 -64.52 -15.25
N VAL A 484 -35.16 -65.23 -15.41
CA VAL A 484 -33.85 -64.62 -15.73
C VAL A 484 -33.90 -63.88 -17.06
N LYS A 485 -34.54 -64.45 -18.08
CA LYS A 485 -34.71 -63.83 -19.39
C LYS A 485 -35.52 -62.53 -19.29
N LEU A 486 -36.65 -62.57 -18.59
CA LEU A 486 -37.55 -61.43 -18.43
C LEU A 486 -36.93 -60.29 -17.58
N ILE A 487 -36.08 -60.64 -16.60
CA ILE A 487 -35.29 -59.68 -15.83
C ILE A 487 -34.17 -59.07 -16.69
N SER A 488 -33.50 -59.88 -17.51
CA SER A 488 -32.43 -59.42 -18.41
C SER A 488 -32.94 -58.40 -19.43
N ASP A 489 -34.13 -58.61 -20.00
CA ASP A 489 -34.77 -57.64 -20.91
C ASP A 489 -35.09 -56.30 -20.22
N LYS A 490 -35.51 -56.34 -18.95
CA LYS A 490 -35.77 -55.14 -18.15
C LYS A 490 -34.47 -54.41 -17.78
N LEU A 491 -33.41 -55.15 -17.46
CA LEU A 491 -32.08 -54.59 -17.19
C LEU A 491 -31.50 -53.92 -18.44
N PHE A 492 -31.69 -54.50 -19.62
CA PHE A 492 -31.26 -53.91 -20.88
C PHE A 492 -31.93 -52.54 -21.12
N LYS A 493 -33.26 -52.47 -20.95
CA LYS A 493 -34.02 -51.21 -21.09
C LYS A 493 -33.58 -50.12 -20.11
N ILE A 494 -33.34 -50.49 -18.85
CA ILE A 494 -32.87 -49.52 -17.83
C ILE A 494 -31.44 -49.06 -18.13
N THR A 495 -30.57 -49.96 -18.58
CA THR A 495 -29.18 -49.63 -18.92
C THR A 495 -29.12 -48.66 -20.11
N ASP A 496 -29.95 -48.86 -21.13
CA ASP A 496 -30.09 -47.94 -22.27
C ASP A 496 -30.61 -46.54 -21.83
N GLU A 497 -31.63 -46.48 -20.97
CA GLU A 497 -32.13 -45.21 -20.43
C GLU A 497 -31.07 -44.48 -19.58
N LEU A 498 -30.28 -45.23 -18.80
CA LEU A 498 -29.21 -44.70 -17.96
C LEU A 498 -28.08 -44.09 -18.82
N LEU A 499 -27.68 -44.76 -19.91
CA LEU A 499 -26.71 -44.22 -20.88
C LEU A 499 -27.21 -42.93 -21.56
N LYS A 500 -28.49 -42.86 -21.90
CA LYS A 500 -29.12 -41.65 -22.48
C LYS A 500 -29.12 -40.48 -21.49
N ILE A 501 -29.35 -40.73 -20.21
CA ILE A 501 -29.33 -39.69 -19.17
C ILE A 501 -27.89 -39.25 -18.86
N GLN A 502 -26.94 -40.19 -18.79
CA GLN A 502 -25.53 -39.88 -18.56
C GLN A 502 -24.92 -39.05 -19.68
N SER A 503 -25.23 -39.39 -20.94
CA SER A 503 -24.80 -38.60 -22.10
C SER A 503 -25.41 -37.19 -22.08
N LYS A 504 -26.72 -37.06 -21.81
CA LYS A 504 -27.35 -35.74 -21.62
C LYS A 504 -26.68 -34.93 -20.51
N ARG A 505 -26.44 -35.53 -19.34
CA ARG A 505 -25.78 -34.85 -18.21
C ARG A 505 -24.36 -34.40 -18.58
N LYS A 506 -23.58 -35.26 -19.24
CA LYS A 506 -22.22 -34.93 -19.70
C LYS A 506 -22.22 -33.76 -20.68
N ASN A 507 -23.20 -33.71 -21.59
CA ASN A 507 -23.36 -32.61 -22.54
C ASN A 507 -23.73 -31.29 -21.86
N VAL A 508 -24.62 -31.31 -20.86
CA VAL A 508 -24.98 -30.10 -20.09
C VAL A 508 -23.77 -29.62 -19.26
N LEU A 509 -23.04 -30.53 -18.62
CA LEU A 509 -21.85 -30.20 -17.82
C LEU A 509 -20.68 -29.67 -18.65
N SER A 510 -20.42 -30.25 -19.83
CA SER A 510 -19.37 -29.76 -20.73
C SER A 510 -19.69 -28.36 -21.25
N HIS A 511 -20.98 -28.07 -21.51
CA HIS A 511 -21.43 -26.74 -21.89
C HIS A 511 -21.22 -25.71 -20.77
N VAL A 512 -21.39 -26.10 -19.50
CA VAL A 512 -21.11 -25.25 -18.34
C VAL A 512 -19.61 -25.03 -18.12
N GLN A 513 -18.78 -26.07 -18.28
CA GLN A 513 -17.32 -25.98 -18.11
C GLN A 513 -16.65 -25.12 -19.20
N ASN A 514 -17.02 -25.32 -20.47
CA ASN A 514 -16.51 -24.51 -21.59
C ASN A 514 -16.87 -23.02 -21.42
N LYS A 515 -18.01 -22.73 -20.79
CA LYS A 515 -18.42 -21.34 -20.51
C LYS A 515 -17.62 -20.71 -19.37
N LYS A 516 -17.29 -21.48 -18.32
CA LYS A 516 -16.41 -21.02 -17.23
C LYS A 516 -15.00 -20.71 -17.74
N GLN A 517 -14.43 -21.55 -18.60
CA GLN A 517 -13.12 -21.31 -19.21
C GLN A 517 -13.07 -20.06 -20.11
N LYS A 518 -14.15 -19.76 -20.83
CA LYS A 518 -14.28 -18.52 -21.62
C LYS A 518 -14.38 -17.26 -20.77
N MET A 519 -14.97 -17.33 -19.57
CA MET A 519 -15.04 -16.18 -18.65
C MET A 519 -13.70 -15.90 -17.95
N THR A 520 -12.91 -16.93 -17.63
CA THR A 520 -11.56 -16.75 -17.05
C THR A 520 -10.52 -16.22 -18.06
N THR A 521 -10.76 -16.37 -19.37
CA THR A 521 -9.87 -15.90 -20.43
C THR A 521 -10.20 -14.51 -20.96
N THR A 522 -11.32 -13.91 -20.53
CA THR A 522 -11.72 -12.53 -20.86
C THR A 522 -11.49 -11.54 -19.70
N SER A 523 -10.95 -12.02 -18.59
CA SER A 523 -10.53 -11.23 -17.42
C SER A 523 -9.01 -11.03 -17.30
N GLU A 524 -8.24 -11.44 -18.31
CA GLU A 524 -6.84 -11.05 -18.54
C GLU A 524 -6.79 -10.07 -19.72
#